data_AF-A0AAD1AN20-F1
#
_entry.id   AF-A0AAD1AN20-F1
#
_cell.length_a   1.000
_cell.length_b   1.000
_cell.length_c   1.000
_cell.angle_alpha   90.00
_cell.angle_beta   90.00
_cell.angle_gamma   90.00
#
_symmetry.space_group_name_H-M   'P 1'
#
loop_
_entity.id
_entity.type
_entity.pdbx_description
1 polymer ?
#
loop_
_entity_poly.entity_id
_entity_poly.type
_entity_poly.pdbx_seq_one_letter_code
_entity_poly.pdbx_strand_id
1 'polypeptide(L)'
;MKIKIWLNKQNRLTNWAYQAEDAKVGPTEDGQQIIEADDVSHFFEGHASLVDGKIVADEGYDPANDHPLPGPSPEQQMIAALYARVTQLEDGGKNE
;
A
#
# COMPACT_ATOMS: atom_id res chain seq x y z
N MET A 1 -3.60 17.11 5.67
CA MET A 1 -2.79 16.69 6.84
C MET A 1 -1.34 17.07 6.61
N LYS A 2 -0.58 17.36 7.67
CA LYS A 2 0.85 17.70 7.57
C LYS A 2 1.73 16.47 7.76
N ILE A 3 2.60 16.22 6.79
CA ILE A 3 3.47 15.05 6.77
C ILE A 3 4.93 15.50 6.66
N LYS A 4 5.77 15.03 7.57
CA LYS A 4 7.22 15.12 7.43
C LYS A 4 7.70 13.97 6.56
N ILE A 5 8.47 14.27 5.52
CA ILE A 5 9.03 13.30 4.58
C ILE A 5 10.56 13.36 4.62
N TRP A 6 11.18 12.20 4.52
CA TRP A 6 12.62 12.03 4.33
C TRP A 6 12.87 11.58 2.91
N LEU A 7 13.77 12.27 2.23
CA LEU A 7 14.11 11.98 0.85
C LEU A 7 15.59 11.65 0.72
N ASN A 8 15.93 10.74 -0.18
CA ASN A 8 17.31 10.59 -0.64
C ASN A 8 17.66 11.63 -1.71
N LYS A 9 18.89 11.58 -2.24
CA LYS A 9 19.40 12.54 -3.24
C LYS A 9 18.67 12.51 -4.59
N GLN A 10 17.88 11.47 -4.84
CA GLN A 10 17.08 11.28 -6.06
C GLN A 10 15.60 11.61 -5.81
N ASN A 11 15.29 12.34 -4.73
CA ASN A 11 13.92 12.64 -4.28
C ASN A 11 13.08 11.39 -3.98
N ARG A 12 13.71 10.25 -3.67
CA ARG A 12 13.02 9.04 -3.27
C ARG A 12 12.56 9.15 -1.82
N LEU A 13 11.31 8.80 -1.55
CA LEU A 13 10.80 8.67 -0.19
C LEU A 13 11.54 7.55 0.54
N THR A 14 12.14 7.86 1.68
CA THR A 14 12.83 6.88 2.54
C THR A 14 12.18 6.69 3.89
N ASN A 15 11.37 7.66 4.33
CA ASN A 15 10.57 7.60 5.55
C ASN A 15 9.51 8.71 5.50
N TRP A 16 8.44 8.58 6.27
CA TRP A 16 7.47 9.65 6.52
C TRP A 16 6.80 9.51 7.88
N ALA A 17 6.29 10.63 8.41
CA ALA A 17 5.57 10.65 9.67
C ALA A 17 4.57 11.79 9.70
N TYR A 18 3.44 11.58 10.38
CA TYR A 18 2.50 12.65 10.71
C TYR A 18 3.20 13.75 11.52
N GLN A 19 2.80 14.99 11.26
CA GLN A 19 3.21 16.15 12.02
C GLN A 19 2.00 16.85 12.64
N ALA A 20 2.27 17.69 13.62
CA ALA A 20 1.26 18.56 14.19
C ALA A 20 0.68 19.48 13.11
N GLU A 21 -0.62 19.76 13.19
CA GLU A 21 -1.35 20.59 12.22
C GLU A 21 -0.86 22.05 12.18
N ASP A 22 -0.15 22.53 13.20
CA ASP A 22 0.46 23.87 13.23
C ASP A 22 1.89 23.90 12.65
N ALA A 23 2.48 22.75 12.32
CA ALA A 23 3.84 22.66 11.80
C ALA A 23 4.00 23.46 10.49
N LYS A 24 5.11 24.17 10.31
CA LYS A 24 5.29 24.98 9.09
C LYS A 24 5.64 24.10 7.88
N VAL A 25 4.89 24.26 6.78
CA VAL A 25 5.19 23.61 5.49
C VAL A 25 6.51 24.15 4.93
N GLY A 26 7.34 23.26 4.40
CA GLY A 26 8.64 23.59 3.83
C GLY A 26 9.79 22.75 4.40
N PRO A 27 11.04 23.12 4.09
CA PRO A 27 12.22 22.41 4.57
C PRO A 27 12.38 22.54 6.09
N THR A 28 12.88 21.47 6.72
CA THR A 28 13.27 21.46 8.13
C THR A 28 14.79 21.64 8.26
N GLU A 29 15.25 22.03 9.44
CA GLU A 29 16.69 22.22 9.72
C GLU A 29 17.52 20.94 9.48
N ASP A 30 16.93 19.78 9.76
CA ASP A 30 17.56 18.46 9.59
C ASP A 30 17.64 17.98 8.13
N GLY A 31 17.20 18.79 7.16
CA GLY A 31 17.18 18.42 5.73
C GLY A 31 16.01 17.52 5.32
N GLN A 32 14.95 17.46 6.13
CA GLN A 32 13.65 16.89 5.72
C GLN A 32 12.74 17.97 5.15
N GLN A 33 11.54 17.57 4.72
CA GLN A 33 10.52 18.47 4.23
C GLN A 33 9.18 18.17 4.89
N ILE A 34 8.42 19.20 5.25
CA ILE A 34 7.03 19.09 5.66
C ILE A 34 6.16 19.50 4.47
N ILE A 35 5.26 18.62 4.08
CA ILE A 35 4.29 18.85 3.00
C ILE A 35 2.86 18.75 3.51
N GLU A 36 1.95 19.31 2.74
CA GLU A 36 0.52 18.99 2.87
C GLU A 36 0.19 17.83 1.94
N ALA A 37 -0.50 16.85 2.48
CA ALA A 37 -1.06 15.73 1.74
C ALA A 37 -2.53 15.58 2.09
N ASP A 38 -3.32 15.09 1.14
CA ASP A 38 -4.72 14.70 1.38
C ASP A 38 -4.83 13.20 1.70
N ASP A 39 -3.85 12.41 1.24
CA ASP A 39 -3.80 10.96 1.38
C ASP A 39 -2.33 10.50 1.43
N VAL A 40 -2.08 9.45 2.22
CA VAL A 40 -0.77 8.80 2.39
C VAL A 40 -0.77 7.34 1.94
N SER A 41 -1.87 6.86 1.34
CA SER A 41 -2.00 5.48 0.83
C SER A 41 -0.89 5.06 -0.13
N HIS A 42 -0.25 6.02 -0.81
CA HIS A 42 0.83 5.80 -1.77
C HIS A 42 2.24 6.15 -1.24
N PHE A 43 2.38 6.41 0.06
CA PHE A 43 3.67 6.77 0.67
C PHE A 43 4.49 5.49 0.96
N PHE A 44 4.88 4.82 -0.12
CA PHE A 44 5.68 3.61 -0.04
C PHE A 44 7.16 3.96 0.03
N GLU A 45 7.78 3.70 1.17
CA GLU A 45 9.21 3.91 1.35
C GLU A 45 9.99 3.08 0.33
N GLY A 46 10.93 3.72 -0.36
CA GLY A 46 11.70 3.07 -1.40
C GLY A 46 10.92 2.78 -2.68
N HIS A 47 9.64 3.13 -2.78
CA HIS A 47 8.74 2.91 -3.94
C HIS A 47 7.88 4.12 -4.33
N ALA A 48 8.17 5.29 -3.77
CA ALA A 48 7.52 6.54 -4.12
C ALA A 48 8.54 7.69 -4.11
N SER A 49 8.29 8.74 -4.90
CA SER A 49 9.20 9.87 -5.06
C SER A 49 8.46 11.20 -4.96
N LEU A 50 9.15 12.26 -4.52
CA LEU A 50 8.59 13.62 -4.54
C LEU A 50 8.69 14.19 -5.97
N VAL A 51 7.53 14.49 -6.56
CA VAL A 51 7.38 15.10 -7.88
C VAL A 51 6.43 16.28 -7.75
N ASP A 52 6.89 17.49 -8.12
CA ASP A 52 6.10 18.73 -8.06
C ASP A 52 5.39 18.97 -6.72
N GLY A 53 6.09 18.66 -5.61
CA GLY A 53 5.59 18.84 -4.25
C GLY A 53 4.63 17.75 -3.77
N LYS A 54 4.40 16.69 -4.56
CA LYS A 54 3.54 15.55 -4.22
C LYS A 54 4.32 14.25 -4.21
N ILE A 55 3.98 13.34 -3.31
CA ILE A 55 4.51 11.98 -3.34
C ILE A 55 3.75 11.17 -4.40
N VAL A 56 4.50 10.57 -5.31
CA VAL A 56 3.99 9.76 -6.41
C VAL A 56 4.63 8.37 -6.31
N ALA A 57 3.80 7.33 -6.19
CA ALA A 57 4.27 5.95 -6.23
C ALA A 57 4.84 5.60 -7.61
N ASP A 58 5.77 4.65 -7.64
CA ASP A 58 6.29 4.13 -8.89
C ASP A 58 5.20 3.52 -9.75
N GLU A 59 5.34 3.72 -11.06
CA GLU A 59 4.47 3.10 -12.05
C GLU A 59 4.56 1.57 -11.93
N GLY A 60 3.40 0.92 -11.76
CA GLY A 60 3.30 -0.53 -11.66
C GLY A 60 3.77 -1.11 -10.32
N TYR A 61 4.11 -0.29 -9.32
CA TYR A 61 4.35 -0.80 -7.98
C TYR A 61 3.05 -1.29 -7.35
N ASP A 62 3.04 -2.55 -6.93
CA ASP A 62 1.95 -3.17 -6.19
C ASP A 62 2.45 -3.53 -4.78
N PRO A 63 1.99 -2.84 -3.73
CA PRO A 63 2.41 -3.11 -2.35
C PRO A 63 2.05 -4.52 -1.88
N ALA A 64 1.09 -5.20 -2.54
CA ALA A 64 0.77 -6.59 -2.23
C ALA A 64 1.89 -7.57 -2.62
N ASN A 65 2.83 -7.17 -3.49
CA ASN A 65 3.99 -8.01 -3.83
C ASN A 65 5.02 -8.07 -2.69
N ASP A 66 5.21 -6.98 -1.95
CA ASP A 66 6.15 -6.92 -0.83
C ASP A 66 5.53 -7.42 0.48
N HIS A 67 4.20 -7.30 0.59
CA HIS A 67 3.41 -7.81 1.70
C HIS A 67 2.33 -8.76 1.18
N PRO A 68 2.71 -9.94 0.65
CA PRO A 68 1.73 -10.89 0.18
C PRO A 68 0.78 -11.24 1.32
N LEU A 69 -0.52 -11.21 1.04
CA LEU A 69 -1.50 -11.71 1.99
C LEU A 69 -1.12 -13.14 2.38
N PRO A 70 -1.29 -13.52 3.66
CA PRO A 70 -1.05 -14.89 4.06
C PRO A 70 -1.87 -15.82 3.16
N GLY A 71 -1.23 -16.90 2.70
CA GLY A 71 -1.94 -17.93 1.95
C GLY A 71 -3.16 -18.44 2.71
N PRO A 72 -4.14 -19.05 2.02
CA PRO A 72 -5.37 -19.50 2.66
C PRO A 72 -5.06 -20.49 3.78
N SER A 73 -5.72 -20.31 4.93
CA SER A 73 -5.59 -21.20 6.07
C SER A 73 -6.06 -22.63 5.71
N PRO A 74 -5.65 -23.67 6.47
CA PRO A 74 -6.13 -25.03 6.25
C PRO A 74 -7.67 -25.14 6.23
N GLU A 75 -8.36 -24.38 7.08
CA GLU A 75 -9.83 -24.33 7.13
C GLU A 75 -10.41 -23.69 5.86
N GLN A 76 -9.80 -22.59 5.37
CA GLN A 76 -10.20 -21.96 4.11
C GLN A 76 -10.01 -22.90 2.93
N GLN A 77 -8.91 -23.68 2.90
CA GLN A 77 -8.67 -24.70 1.89
C GLN A 77 -9.71 -25.83 1.96
N MET A 78 -10.07 -26.28 3.17
CA MET A 78 -11.11 -27.28 3.38
C MET A 78 -12.48 -26.79 2.91
N ILE A 79 -12.85 -25.55 3.24
CA ILE A 79 -14.11 -24.94 2.81
C ILE A 79 -14.15 -24.85 1.28
N ALA A 80 -13.08 -24.39 0.64
CA ALA A 80 -13.00 -24.32 -0.83
C ALA A 80 -13.14 -25.70 -1.48
N ALA A 81 -12.50 -26.74 -0.92
CA ALA A 81 -12.61 -28.11 -1.42
C ALA A 81 -14.04 -28.67 -1.26
N LEU A 82 -14.71 -28.39 -0.13
CA LEU A 82 -16.09 -28.77 0.09
C LEU A 82 -17.03 -28.06 -0.89
N TYR A 83 -16.87 -26.76 -1.09
CA TYR A 83 -17.64 -25.99 -2.07
C TYR A 83 -17.49 -26.56 -3.47
N ALA A 84 -16.25 -26.81 -3.93
CA ALA A 84 -16.00 -27.38 -5.25
C ALA A 84 -16.70 -28.74 -5.43
N ARG A 85 -16.72 -29.58 -4.39
CA ARG A 85 -17.41 -30.86 -4.41
C ARG A 85 -18.93 -30.72 -4.46
N VAL A 86 -19.50 -29.79 -3.68
CA VAL A 86 -20.94 -29.51 -3.69
C VAL A 86 -21.38 -29.00 -5.07
N THR A 87 -20.67 -28.03 -5.64
CA THR A 87 -20.97 -27.51 -6.98
C THR A 87 -20.94 -28.62 -8.04
N GLN A 88 -19.95 -29.52 -8.00
CA GLN A 88 -19.93 -30.67 -8.92
C GLN A 88 -21.13 -31.60 -8.77
N LEU A 89 -21.62 -31.82 -7.54
CA LEU A 89 -22.80 -32.64 -7.29
C LEU A 89 -24.09 -31.95 -7.74
N GLU A 90 -24.18 -30.63 -7.56
CA GLU A 90 -25.34 -29.82 -7.99
C GLU A 90 -25.40 -29.67 -9.52
N ASP A 91 -24.25 -29.51 -10.19
CA ASP A 91 -24.16 -29.44 -11.66
C ASP A 91 -24.32 -30.82 -12.32
N GLY A 92 -23.92 -31.89 -11.64
CA GLY A 92 -24.06 -33.27 -12.09
C GLY A 92 -25.51 -33.80 -12.11
N GLY A 93 -26.48 -33.06 -11.57
CA GLY A 93 -27.90 -33.44 -11.55
C GLY A 93 -28.69 -33.06 -12.81
N LYS A 94 -28.05 -32.51 -13.85
CA LYS A 94 -28.72 -32.07 -15.10
C LYS A 94 -28.54 -33.01 -16.31
N ASN A 95 -27.95 -34.19 -16.11
CA ASN A 95 -27.88 -35.22 -17.15
C ASN A 95 -28.48 -36.52 -16.61
N GLU A 96 -29.81 -36.65 -16.71
CA GLU A 96 -30.56 -37.86 -17.12
C GLU A 96 -32.07 -37.62 -16.99
#